data_AF-A0ABD2RRN6-F1
#
_entry.id   AF-A0ABD2RRN6-F1
#
_cell.length_a   1.000
_cell.length_b   1.000
_cell.length_c   1.000
_cell.angle_alpha   90.00
_cell.angle_beta   90.00
_cell.angle_gamma   90.00
#
_symmetry.space_group_name_H-M   'P 1'
#
loop_
_entity.id
_entity.type
_entity.pdbx_description
1 polymer ?
#
loop_
_entity_poly.entity_id
_entity_poly.type
_entity_poly.pdbx_seq_one_letter_code
_entity_poly.pdbx_strand_id
1 'polypeptide(L)'
;MEGSIVRRVIPSDNSCLFNAVGYVMDRDRNKAPELRQMSPAEGAPEEFDQTIFSVQRDGTVGPAERLALNLVKDQQRKRSYTDTANFTLRCGVCQIGVIGQKEAVEHAQATGHVNFQEYK
;
A
#
# COMPACT_ATOMS: atom_id res chain seq x y z
N MET A 1 -7.43 16.20 -25.28
CA MET A 1 -6.16 15.46 -25.14
C MET A 1 -6.43 14.36 -24.13
N GLU A 2 -6.35 13.08 -24.52
CA GLU A 2 -6.52 11.98 -23.57
C GLU A 2 -5.22 11.84 -22.75
N GLY A 3 -5.34 11.98 -21.42
CA GLY A 3 -4.22 11.76 -20.51
C GLY A 3 -3.93 10.27 -20.33
N SER A 4 -2.71 9.93 -19.91
CA SER A 4 -2.28 8.57 -19.58
C SER A 4 -1.87 8.46 -18.12
N ILE A 5 -2.19 7.35 -17.45
CA ILE A 5 -1.61 6.97 -16.15
C ILE A 5 -0.52 5.93 -16.36
N VAL A 6 0.60 6.11 -15.66
CA VAL A 6 1.75 5.19 -15.69
C VAL A 6 2.04 4.70 -14.29
N ARG A 7 1.96 3.38 -14.07
CA ARG A 7 2.42 2.74 -12.84
C ARG A 7 3.95 2.79 -12.79
N ARG A 8 4.51 3.27 -11.67
CA ARG A 8 5.94 3.23 -11.40
C ARG A 8 6.19 2.27 -10.25
N VAL A 9 7.09 1.32 -10.46
CA VAL A 9 7.42 0.31 -9.45
C VAL A 9 8.39 0.92 -8.44
N ILE A 10 8.03 0.81 -7.17
CA ILE A 10 8.86 1.14 -6.01
C ILE A 10 9.25 -0.18 -5.34
N PRO A 11 10.50 -0.35 -4.87
CA PRO A 11 10.91 -1.54 -4.14
C PRO A 11 9.97 -1.87 -2.97
N SER A 12 9.70 -3.16 -2.77
CA SER A 12 8.80 -3.66 -1.72
C SER A 12 9.56 -3.82 -0.40
N ASP A 13 10.00 -2.71 0.18
CA ASP A 13 10.64 -2.65 1.50
C ASP A 13 9.75 -1.93 2.53
N ASN A 14 10.20 -1.85 3.78
CA ASN A 14 9.48 -1.15 4.86
C ASN A 14 9.39 0.37 4.67
N SER A 15 10.00 0.90 3.59
CA SER A 15 10.07 2.32 3.23
C SER A 15 9.28 2.64 1.95
N CYS A 16 8.59 1.66 1.37
CA CYS A 16 7.95 1.79 0.06
C CYS A 16 6.92 2.93 -0.01
N LEU A 17 6.19 3.21 1.09
CA LEU A 17 5.27 4.34 1.19
C LEU A 17 6.01 5.67 1.01
N PHE A 18 7.05 5.92 1.80
CA PHE A 18 7.82 7.16 1.74
C PHE A 18 8.50 7.34 0.37
N ASN A 19 9.07 6.27 -0.17
CA ASN A 19 9.69 6.31 -1.50
C ASN A 19 8.66 6.55 -2.62
N ALA A 20 7.43 6.05 -2.49
CA ALA A 20 6.35 6.34 -3.44
C ALA A 20 5.93 7.81 -3.39
N VAL A 21 5.78 8.38 -2.19
CA VAL A 21 5.46 9.80 -1.99
C VAL A 21 6.58 10.68 -2.55
N GLY A 22 7.84 10.42 -2.18
CA GLY A 22 9.00 11.17 -2.69
C GLY A 22 9.13 11.09 -4.21
N TYR A 23 8.73 9.98 -4.82
CA TYR A 23 8.74 9.87 -6.29
C TYR A 23 7.69 10.78 -6.95
N VAL A 24 6.52 10.94 -6.33
CA VAL A 24 5.47 11.83 -6.86
C VAL A 24 5.86 13.30 -6.69
N MET A 25 6.45 13.65 -5.55
CA MET A 25 6.82 15.04 -5.22
C MET A 25 8.11 15.48 -5.95
N ASP A 26 9.17 14.67 -5.84
CA ASP A 26 10.54 15.09 -6.20
C ASP A 26 11.14 14.26 -7.33
N ARG A 27 10.41 13.28 -7.88
CA ARG A 27 10.92 12.28 -8.85
C ARG A 27 12.06 11.41 -8.30
N ASP A 28 12.25 11.37 -6.98
CA ASP A 28 13.28 10.61 -6.30
C ASP A 28 12.68 9.38 -5.58
N ARG A 29 13.30 8.21 -5.79
CA ARG A 29 12.85 6.92 -5.22
C ARG A 29 13.56 6.56 -3.91
N ASN A 30 14.43 7.42 -3.41
CA ASN A 30 15.25 7.18 -2.21
C ASN A 30 15.00 8.22 -1.11
N LYS A 31 13.82 8.84 -1.09
CA LYS A 31 13.45 9.89 -0.13
C LYS A 31 13.04 9.40 1.26
N ALA A 32 12.96 8.09 1.47
CA ALA A 32 12.53 7.55 2.76
C ALA A 32 13.31 8.06 4.00
N PRO A 33 14.65 8.20 4.00
CA PRO A 33 15.36 8.69 5.18
C PRO A 33 15.00 10.13 5.56
N GLU A 34 14.73 10.98 4.58
CA GLU A 34 14.34 12.37 4.80
C GLU A 34 12.88 12.47 5.24
N LEU A 35 11.97 11.80 4.51
CA LEU A 35 10.53 11.86 4.81
C LEU A 35 10.18 11.21 6.15
N ARG A 36 10.92 10.19 6.60
CA ARG A 36 10.74 9.61 7.95
C ARG A 36 11.06 10.59 9.08
N GLN A 37 11.96 11.55 8.85
CA GLN A 37 12.27 12.59 9.84
C GLN A 37 11.19 13.66 9.90
N MET A 38 10.34 13.74 8.88
CA MET A 38 9.23 14.69 8.81
C MET A 38 7.88 14.06 9.17
N SER A 39 7.86 12.80 9.65
CA SER A 39 6.62 12.14 10.07
C SER A 39 5.91 12.98 11.15
N PRO A 40 4.58 13.13 11.05
CA PRO A 40 3.81 13.98 11.95
C PRO A 40 4.08 13.61 13.41
N ALA A 41 4.51 14.62 14.18
CA ALA A 41 4.67 14.51 15.62
C ALA A 41 3.31 14.53 16.31
N GLU A 42 3.26 14.06 17.57
CA GLU A 42 2.06 14.18 18.39
C GLU A 42 1.66 15.67 18.51
N GLY A 43 0.49 16.03 17.98
CA GLY A 43 0.01 17.41 17.89
C GLY A 43 0.28 18.13 16.56
N ALA A 44 0.80 17.44 15.54
CA ALA A 44 0.96 18.02 14.20
C ALA A 44 -0.41 18.42 13.60
N PRO A 45 -0.54 19.62 12.99
CA PRO A 45 -1.78 20.04 12.35
C PRO A 45 -2.17 19.13 11.17
N GLU A 46 -3.46 18.81 11.02
CA GLU A 46 -3.99 17.95 9.93
C GLU A 46 -3.71 18.49 8.51
N GLU A 47 -3.35 19.76 8.40
CA GLU A 47 -2.97 20.45 7.16
C GLU A 47 -1.59 20.02 6.61
N PHE A 48 -0.74 19.35 7.40
CA PHE A 48 0.62 18.98 6.96
C PHE A 48 0.68 17.74 6.04
N ASP A 49 -0.37 16.92 5.98
CA ASP A 49 -0.37 15.63 5.26
C ASP A 49 -1.41 15.55 4.13
N GLN A 50 -1.54 16.59 3.30
CA GLN A 50 -2.56 16.62 2.25
C GLN A 50 -1.99 16.91 0.86
N THR A 51 -2.18 15.95 -0.05
CA THR A 51 -2.13 16.23 -1.49
C THR A 51 -3.54 16.56 -1.96
N ILE A 52 -3.82 17.84 -2.20
CA ILE A 52 -5.14 18.32 -2.59
C ILE A 52 -5.28 18.26 -4.11
N PHE A 53 -6.29 17.54 -4.59
CA PHE A 53 -6.67 17.57 -5.99
C PHE A 53 -7.83 18.55 -6.20
N SER A 54 -7.87 19.22 -7.36
CA SER A 54 -9.03 20.02 -7.73
C SER A 54 -10.23 19.12 -7.98
N VAL A 55 -11.28 19.29 -7.18
CA VAL A 55 -12.55 18.59 -7.31
C VAL A 55 -13.48 19.38 -8.21
N GLN A 56 -14.06 18.73 -9.21
CA GLN A 56 -15.04 19.33 -10.12
C GLN A 56 -16.40 19.48 -9.43
N ARG A 57 -17.33 20.23 -10.03
CA ARG A 57 -18.68 20.45 -9.47
C ARG A 57 -19.48 19.16 -9.27
N ASP A 58 -19.15 18.11 -10.01
CA ASP A 58 -19.75 16.78 -9.91
C ASP A 58 -19.12 15.89 -8.83
N GLY A 59 -18.16 16.42 -8.06
CA GLY A 59 -17.47 15.69 -6.99
C GLY A 59 -16.31 14.83 -7.48
N THR A 60 -16.02 14.81 -8.78
CA THR A 60 -14.92 13.99 -9.33
C THR A 60 -13.59 14.73 -9.32
N VAL A 61 -12.49 13.98 -9.36
CA VAL A 61 -11.14 14.53 -9.63
C VAL A 61 -10.88 14.62 -11.16
N GLY A 62 -11.96 14.68 -11.94
CA GLY A 62 -11.89 14.74 -13.39
C GLY A 62 -11.34 13.47 -14.05
N PRO A 63 -10.65 13.58 -15.20
CA PRO A 63 -10.19 12.42 -15.96
C PRO A 63 -9.24 11.50 -15.19
N ALA A 64 -8.50 12.03 -14.20
CA ALA A 64 -7.54 11.27 -13.40
C ALA A 64 -8.21 10.13 -12.62
N GLU A 65 -9.41 10.38 -12.07
CA GLU A 65 -10.17 9.40 -11.31
C GLU A 65 -10.54 8.18 -12.17
N ARG A 66 -11.13 8.42 -13.34
CA ARG A 66 -11.51 7.35 -14.28
C ARG A 66 -10.30 6.53 -14.71
N LEU A 67 -9.18 7.18 -15.03
CA LEU A 67 -7.94 6.50 -15.44
C LEU A 67 -7.38 5.65 -14.28
N ALA A 68 -7.42 6.17 -13.05
CA ALA A 68 -6.94 5.45 -11.87
C ALA A 68 -7.82 4.24 -11.58
N LEU A 69 -9.15 4.39 -11.63
CA LEU A 69 -10.11 3.29 -11.46
C LEU A 69 -9.91 2.20 -12.51
N ASN A 70 -9.66 2.56 -13.78
CA ASN A 70 -9.39 1.58 -14.83
C ASN A 70 -8.10 0.81 -14.58
N LEU A 71 -7.04 1.48 -14.13
CA LEU A 71 -5.79 0.83 -13.72
C LEU A 71 -6.05 -0.15 -12.57
N VAL A 72 -6.75 0.28 -11.51
CA VAL A 72 -7.04 -0.55 -10.33
C VAL A 72 -7.81 -1.80 -10.73
N LYS A 73 -8.87 -1.66 -11.55
CA LYS A 73 -9.64 -2.80 -12.06
C LYS A 73 -8.75 -3.79 -12.83
N ASP A 74 -7.81 -3.29 -13.62
CA ASP A 74 -6.86 -4.13 -14.34
C ASP A 74 -5.90 -4.88 -13.41
N GLN A 75 -5.36 -4.20 -12.39
CA GLN A 75 -4.49 -4.84 -11.39
C GLN A 75 -5.25 -5.90 -10.56
N GLN A 76 -6.51 -5.62 -10.21
CA GLN A 76 -7.38 -6.58 -9.52
C GLN A 76 -7.66 -7.82 -10.36
N ARG A 77 -7.99 -7.67 -11.64
CA ARG A 77 -8.16 -8.82 -12.56
C ARG A 77 -6.90 -9.68 -12.65
N LYS A 78 -5.73 -9.04 -12.61
CA LYS A 78 -4.41 -9.71 -12.59
C LYS A 78 -4.05 -10.32 -11.23
N ARG A 79 -4.90 -10.15 -10.20
CA ARG A 79 -4.61 -10.52 -8.81
C ARG A 79 -3.26 -9.95 -8.32
N SER A 80 -2.93 -8.74 -8.78
CA SER A 80 -1.69 -8.03 -8.41
C SER A 80 -1.90 -7.21 -7.14
N TYR A 81 -2.36 -7.87 -6.08
CA TYR A 81 -2.57 -7.30 -4.76
C TYR A 81 -2.48 -8.42 -3.70
N THR A 82 -2.23 -8.04 -2.46
CA THR A 82 -2.28 -8.94 -1.31
C THR A 82 -3.41 -8.48 -0.40
N ASP A 83 -4.39 -9.34 -0.17
CA ASP A 83 -5.48 -9.09 0.77
C ASP A 83 -5.08 -9.62 2.15
N THR A 84 -4.57 -8.73 3.00
CA THR A 84 -4.12 -9.10 4.34
C THR A 84 -5.25 -9.54 5.28
N ALA A 85 -6.51 -9.33 4.91
CA ALA A 85 -7.64 -9.80 5.70
C ALA A 85 -8.00 -11.26 5.39
N ASN A 86 -7.82 -11.72 4.14
CA ASN A 86 -8.36 -13.01 3.68
C ASN A 86 -7.36 -13.94 3.00
N PHE A 87 -6.11 -13.52 2.81
CA PHE A 87 -5.06 -14.38 2.27
C PHE A 87 -4.82 -15.63 3.14
N THR A 88 -4.56 -16.75 2.47
CA THR A 88 -4.26 -18.03 3.10
C THR A 88 -2.76 -18.16 3.34
N LEU A 89 -2.40 -18.36 4.60
CA LEU A 89 -1.03 -18.48 5.07
C LEU A 89 -0.77 -19.86 5.65
N ARG A 90 0.38 -20.44 5.36
CA ARG A 90 0.86 -21.68 5.97
C ARG A 90 2.02 -21.36 6.90
N CYS A 91 1.94 -21.84 8.13
CA CYS A 91 3.08 -21.81 9.05
C CYS A 91 4.17 -22.77 8.56
N GLY A 92 5.36 -22.26 8.29
CA GLY A 92 6.51 -23.05 7.82
C GLY A 92 7.08 -24.00 8.88
N VAL A 93 6.70 -23.85 10.16
CA VAL A 93 7.18 -24.68 11.26
C VAL A 93 6.24 -25.86 11.51
N CYS A 94 4.95 -25.60 11.76
CA CYS A 94 3.98 -26.64 12.10
C CYS A 94 2.98 -26.99 10.97
N GLN A 95 3.09 -26.32 9.81
CA GLN A 95 2.29 -26.59 8.61
C GLN A 95 0.78 -26.29 8.73
N ILE A 96 0.34 -25.70 9.85
CA ILE A 96 -1.04 -25.24 10.06
C ILE A 96 -1.36 -24.10 9.08
N GLY A 97 -2.52 -24.18 8.44
CA GLY A 97 -3.08 -23.11 7.63
C GLY A 97 -3.86 -22.13 8.50
N VAL A 98 -3.68 -20.83 8.24
CA VAL A 98 -4.40 -19.72 8.88
C VAL A 98 -4.88 -18.74 7.81
N ILE A 99 -5.96 -18.02 8.09
CA ILE A 99 -6.59 -17.07 7.19
C ILE A 99 -6.39 -15.65 7.73
N GLY A 100 -5.78 -14.80 6.93
CA GLY A 100 -5.61 -13.40 7.26
C GLY A 100 -4.53 -13.13 8.31
N GLN A 101 -4.25 -11.85 8.50
CA GLN A 101 -3.25 -11.37 9.44
C GLN A 101 -3.66 -11.68 10.88
N LYS A 102 -4.97 -11.60 11.18
CA LYS A 102 -5.49 -11.83 12.53
C LYS A 102 -5.13 -13.22 13.03
N GLU A 103 -5.48 -14.27 12.28
CA GLU A 103 -5.20 -15.65 12.69
C GLU A 103 -3.69 -15.94 12.69
N ALA A 104 -2.91 -15.34 11.77
CA ALA A 104 -1.45 -15.47 11.80
C ALA A 104 -0.82 -14.86 13.07
N VAL A 105 -1.33 -13.72 13.53
CA VAL A 105 -0.89 -13.09 14.79
C VAL A 105 -1.27 -13.96 15.98
N GLU A 106 -2.51 -14.44 16.04
CA GLU A 106 -2.97 -15.34 17.12
C GLU A 106 -2.16 -16.65 17.15
N HIS A 107 -1.88 -17.23 15.98
CA HIS A 107 -1.01 -18.40 15.85
C HIS A 107 0.41 -18.13 16.36
N ALA A 108 1.01 -17.01 15.96
CA ALA A 108 2.34 -16.63 16.40
C ALA A 108 2.41 -16.43 17.92
N GLN A 109 1.38 -15.81 18.51
CA GLN A 109 1.29 -15.61 19.95
C GLN A 109 1.15 -16.93 20.71
N ALA A 110 0.34 -17.86 20.21
CA ALA A 110 0.10 -19.15 20.87
C ALA A 110 1.28 -20.13 20.74
N THR A 111 2.01 -20.08 19.63
CA THR A 111 3.02 -21.10 19.28
C THR A 111 4.46 -20.59 19.24
N GLY A 112 4.66 -19.27 19.18
CA GLY A 112 5.97 -18.66 18.93
C GLY A 112 6.43 -18.74 17.46
N HIS A 113 5.63 -19.29 16.54
CA HIS A 113 6.01 -19.39 15.14
C HIS A 113 5.73 -18.10 14.36
N VAL A 114 6.75 -17.57 13.67
CA VAL A 114 6.64 -16.34 12.87
C VAL A 114 6.94 -16.53 11.38
N ASN A 115 7.30 -17.75 10.98
CA ASN A 115 7.61 -18.06 9.58
C ASN A 115 6.32 -18.46 8.84
N PHE A 116 5.67 -17.50 8.18
CA PHE A 116 4.46 -17.75 7.38
C PHE A 116 4.74 -17.59 5.89
N GLN A 117 4.10 -18.43 5.07
CA GLN A 117 4.18 -18.37 3.62
C GLN A 117 2.76 -18.34 3.04
N GLU A 118 2.50 -17.40 2.13
CA GLU A 118 1.24 -17.38 1.38
C GLU A 118 1.19 -18.58 0.43
N TYR A 119 0.05 -19.25 0.38
CA TYR A 119 -0.20 -20.35 -0.54
C TYR A 119 -1.57 -20.19 -1.21
N LYS A 120 -1.73 -20.80 -2.39
CA LYS A 120 -2.96 -20.82 -3.18
C LYS A 120 -3.54 -22.22 -3.23
#